data_AF-A0A1R4KVE8-F1
#
_entry.id   AF-A0A1R4KVE8-F1
#
_cell.length_a   1.000
_cell.length_b   1.000
_cell.length_c   1.000
_cell.angle_alpha   90.00
_cell.angle_beta   90.00
_cell.angle_gamma   90.00
#
_symmetry.space_group_name_H-M   'P 1'
#
loop_
_entity.id
_entity.type
_entity.pdbx_description
1 polymer ?
#
loop_
_entity_poly.entity_id
_entity_poly.type
_entity_poly.pdbx_seq_one_letter_code
_entity_poly.pdbx_strand_id
1 'polypeptide(L)' 'MANKSFFDVIPISDRQSEVSWGISGAIPYPFNFVTNFFDMDADFKHGLENLKLIMEKN' A
#
# COMPACT_ATOMS: atom_id res chain seq x y z
N MET A 1 15.58 -12.17 2.59
CA MET A 1 14.12 -12.35 2.75
C MET A 1 13.48 -11.05 2.27
N ALA A 2 12.69 -11.08 1.20
CA ALA A 2 11.98 -9.90 0.72
C ALA A 2 10.75 -9.68 1.62
N ASN A 3 10.52 -8.43 2.05
CA ASN A 3 9.26 -8.07 2.68
C ASN A 3 8.14 -8.29 1.66
N LYS A 4 7.09 -9.00 2.03
CA LYS A 4 5.96 -9.31 1.15
C LYS A 4 5.07 -8.08 1.04
N SER A 5 5.04 -7.42 -0.12
CA SER A 5 3.99 -6.45 -0.42
C SER A 5 2.68 -7.17 -0.71
N PHE A 6 1.56 -6.58 -0.32
CA PHE A 6 0.24 -7.15 -0.56
C PHE A 6 -0.79 -6.06 -0.82
N PHE A 7 -1.83 -6.42 -1.57
CA PHE A 7 -3.06 -5.66 -1.70
C PHE A 7 -4.17 -6.47 -1.05
N ASP A 8 -4.93 -5.82 -0.17
CA ASP A 8 -6.17 -6.35 0.37
C ASP A 8 -7.33 -5.59 -0.26
N VAL A 9 -8.34 -6.31 -0.76
CA VAL A 9 -9.46 -5.74 -1.52
C VAL A 9 -10.75 -6.21 -0.89
N ILE A 10 -11.47 -5.28 -0.29
CA ILE A 10 -12.72 -5.55 0.42
C ILE A 10 -13.87 -4.97 -0.42
N PRO A 11 -14.80 -5.79 -0.92
CA PRO A 11 -15.94 -5.29 -1.67
C PRO A 11 -16.90 -4.54 -0.72
N ILE A 12 -17.21 -3.27 -1.04
CA ILE A 12 -18.18 -2.45 -0.29
C ILE A 12 -19.55 -2.51 -0.98
N SER A 13 -19.59 -2.51 -2.31
CA SER A 13 -20.79 -2.65 -3.12
C SER A 13 -20.46 -3.21 -4.51
N ASP A 14 -21.47 -3.45 -5.34
CA ASP A 14 -21.30 -3.96 -6.71
C ASP A 14 -20.41 -3.08 -7.61
N ARG A 15 -20.14 -1.83 -7.21
CA ARG A 15 -19.32 -0.87 -7.97
C ARG A 15 -18.21 -0.21 -7.16
N GLN A 16 -18.00 -0.61 -5.90
CA GLN A 16 -17.03 0.02 -5.02
C GLN A 16 -16.31 -1.02 -4.18
N SER A 17 -15.01 -0.81 -3.98
CA SER A 17 -14.17 -1.66 -3.14
C SER A 17 -13.18 -0.78 -2.38
N GLU A 18 -12.92 -1.16 -1.14
CA GLU A 18 -11.82 -0.63 -0.35
C GLU A 18 -10.55 -1.40 -0.69
N VAL A 19 -9.47 -0.69 -0.99
CA VAL A 19 -8.19 -1.29 -1.33
C VAL A 19 -7.14 -0.78 -0.35
N SER A 20 -6.53 -1.72 0.37
CA SER A 20 -5.40 -1.46 1.27
C SER A 20 -4.11 -1.99 0.66
N TRP A 21 -3.08 -1.15 0.58
CA TRP A 21 -1.75 -1.56 0.14
C TRP A 21 -0.79 -1.53 1.34
N GLY A 22 -0.20 -2.67 1.68
CA GLY A 22 0.75 -2.79 2.76
C GLY A 22 2.02 -3.55 2.37
N ILE A 23 3.07 -3.37 3.18
CA ILE A 23 4.27 -4.20 3.14
C ILE A 23 4.37 -4.95 4.47
N SER A 24 4.35 -6.29 4.40
CA SER A 24 4.57 -7.16 5.53
C SER A 24 6.03 -7.63 5.56
N GLY A 25 6.74 -7.28 6.62
CA GLY A 25 8.08 -7.81 6.85
C GLY A 25 8.75 -7.18 8.06
N ALA A 26 9.59 -7.96 8.73
CA ALA A 26 10.43 -7.46 9.80
C ALA A 26 11.75 -6.97 9.21
N ILE A 27 12.08 -5.71 9.43
CA ILE A 27 13.40 -5.19 9.04
C ILE A 27 14.40 -5.58 10.14
N PRO A 28 15.44 -6.37 9.81
CA PRO A 28 16.41 -6.83 10.79
C PRO A 28 17.28 -5.69 11.31
N TYR A 29 17.77 -5.83 12.55
CA TYR A 29 18.76 -4.93 13.14
C TYR A 29 20.02 -4.83 12.27
N PRO A 30 20.67 -3.66 12.16
CA PRO A 30 20.34 -2.37 12.78
C PRO A 30 19.41 -1.49 11.94
N PHE A 31 18.86 -2.01 10.84
CA PHE A 31 18.11 -1.20 9.89
C PHE A 31 16.65 -0.92 10.31
N ASN A 32 16.21 -1.46 11.46
CA ASN A 32 14.90 -1.17 12.05
C ASN A 32 14.72 0.30 12.46
N PHE A 33 15.79 1.09 12.55
CA PHE A 33 15.72 2.54 12.77
C PHE A 33 15.47 3.33 11.49
N VAL A 34 15.75 2.74 10.32
CA VAL A 34 15.66 3.43 9.03
C VAL A 34 14.23 3.49 8.51
N THR A 35 13.32 2.68 9.06
CA THR A 35 11.89 2.71 8.73
C THR A 35 11.23 4.05 9.01
N ASN A 36 11.67 4.79 10.04
CA ASN A 36 11.15 6.13 10.33
C ASN A 36 11.60 7.19 9.32
N PHE A 37 12.61 6.90 8.50
CA PHE A 37 13.13 7.82 7.47
C PHE A 37 12.63 7.47 6.06
N PHE A 38 12.11 6.27 5.86
CA PHE A 38 11.44 5.85 4.63
C PHE A 38 9.92 5.87 4.86
N ASP A 39 9.35 7.07 4.92
CA ASP A 39 7.90 7.28 4.93
C ASP A 39 7.35 6.93 3.54
N MET A 40 7.00 5.65 3.36
CA MET A 40 6.39 5.14 2.13
C MET A 40 4.87 5.35 2.11
N ASP A 41 4.28 5.87 3.18
CA ASP A 41 2.82 6.01 3.30
C ASP A 41 2.30 7.03 2.28
N ALA A 42 3.06 8.11 2.05
CA ALA A 42 2.76 9.10 1.02
C ALA A 42 2.75 8.48 -0.39
N ASP A 43 3.77 7.69 -0.73
CA ASP A 43 3.89 7.06 -2.04
C ASP A 43 2.77 6.03 -2.28
N PHE A 44 2.41 5.24 -1.25
CA PHE A 44 1.29 4.30 -1.35
C PHE A 44 -0.03 5.02 -1.54
N LYS A 45 -0.27 6.11 -0.80
CA LYS A 45 -1.48 6.91 -0.94
C LYS A 45 -1.59 7.51 -2.33
N HIS A 46 -0.54 8.17 -2.82
CA HIS A 46 -0.52 8.73 -4.17
C HIS A 46 -0.71 7.65 -5.25
N GLY A 47 -0.12 6.46 -5.06
CA GLY A 47 -0.33 5.32 -5.94
C GLY A 47 -1.78 4.86 -5.99
N LEU A 48 -2.44 4.73 -4.82
CA LEU A 48 -3.85 4.34 -4.72
C LEU A 48 -4.80 5.40 -5.31
N GLU A 49 -4.51 6.69 -5.12
CA GLU A 49 -5.28 7.78 -5.72
C GLU A 49 -5.20 7.75 -7.25
N ASN A 50 -4.01 7.54 -7.81
CA ASN A 50 -3.82 7.40 -9.25
C ASN A 50 -4.54 6.15 -9.80
N LEU A 51 -4.46 5.03 -9.07
CA LEU A 51 -5.17 3.80 -9.44
C LEU A 51 -6.67 4.05 -9.50
N LYS A 52 -7.24 4.72 -8.49
CA LYS A 52 -8.64 5.10 -8.45
C LYS A 52 -9.04 5.95 -9.66
N LEU A 53 -8.26 6.99 -9.98
CA LEU A 53 -8.52 7.86 -11.12
C LEU A 53 -8.56 7.08 -12.45
N ILE A 54 -7.65 6.12 -12.64
CA ILE A 54 -7.62 5.30 -13.86
C ILE A 54 -8.84 4.37 -13.92
N MET A 55 -9.22 3.77 -12.80
CA MET A 55 -10.36 2.85 -12.73
C MET A 55 -11.70 3.56 -12.91
N GLU A 56 -11.86 4.78 -12.38
CA GLU A 56 -13.10 5.56 -12.48
C GLU A 56 -13.22 6.35 -13.80
N LYS A 57 -12.13 6.47 -14.56
CA LYS A 57 -12.13 7.13 -15.88
C LYS A 57 -12.75 6.26 -16.99
N ASN A 58 -12.81 4.95 -16.78
CA ASN A 58 -13.46 3.98 -17.67
C ASN A 58 -14.86 3.62 -17.18
#